data_AF-A0A1V4IQZ2-F1
#
_entry.id   AF-A0A1V4IQZ2-F1
#
_cell.length_a   1.000
_cell.length_b   1.000
_cell.length_c   1.000
_cell.angle_alpha   90.00
_cell.angle_beta   90.00
_cell.angle_gamma   90.00
#
_symmetry.space_group_name_H-M   'P 1'
#
loop_
_entity.id
_entity.type
_entity.pdbx_description
1 polymer ?
#
loop_
_entity_poly.entity_id
_entity_poly.type
_entity_poly.pdbx_seq_one_letter_code
_entity_poly.pdbx_strand_id
1 'polypeptide(L)'
;MKVYTIFAGVNGAGKTSIYKSIYYNENKDEKRINTDEMVAKIGSWQDDNLQIKCAREAIKLIKHYILEGVSFNQETTLSGKSIIKNIKFAK
;
A
#
# COMPACT_ATOMS: atom_id res chain seq x y z
N MET A 1 -2.91 -3.81 19.73
CA MET A 1 -3.28 -2.60 18.96
C MET A 1 -3.08 -2.91 17.49
N LYS A 2 -3.96 -2.45 16.60
CA LYS A 2 -3.80 -2.67 15.15
C LYS A 2 -3.10 -1.46 14.55
N VAL A 3 -2.18 -1.72 13.63
CA VAL A 3 -1.28 -0.70 13.10
C VAL A 3 -1.46 -0.61 11.59
N TYR A 4 -1.67 0.61 11.11
CA TYR A 4 -1.66 0.93 9.70
C TYR A 4 -0.42 1.79 9.40
N THR A 5 0.61 1.15 8.85
CA THR A 5 1.90 1.80 8.55
C THR A 5 1.92 2.34 7.12
N ILE A 6 2.39 3.57 6.93
CA ILE A 6 2.45 4.21 5.61
C ILE A 6 3.89 4.58 5.27
N PHE A 7 4.39 4.03 4.17
CA PHE A 7 5.64 4.44 3.52
C PHE A 7 5.32 5.49 2.46
N ALA A 8 5.45 6.76 2.84
CA ALA A 8 5.08 7.90 2.01
C ALA A 8 6.30 8.67 1.47
N GLY A 9 6.22 9.14 0.23
CA GLY A 9 7.26 9.98 -0.38
C GLY A 9 7.29 9.91 -1.91
N VAL A 10 7.96 10.87 -2.55
CA VAL A 10 8.12 10.89 -4.02
C VAL A 10 8.88 9.66 -4.54
N ASN A 11 8.81 9.41 -5.85
CA ASN A 11 9.61 8.36 -6.47
C ASN A 11 11.11 8.65 -6.29
N GLY A 12 11.89 7.61 -6.00
CA GLY A 12 13.32 7.77 -5.68
C GLY A 12 13.63 8.15 -4.23
N ALA A 13 12.63 8.46 -3.38
CA ALA A 13 12.86 8.84 -1.98
C ALA A 13 13.33 7.70 -1.04
N GLY A 14 13.55 6.48 -1.56
CA GLY A 14 14.02 5.35 -0.76
C GLY A 14 12.96 4.60 0.06
N LYS A 15 11.67 4.77 -0.26
CA LYS A 15 10.53 4.10 0.44
C LYS A 15 10.70 2.57 0.52
N THR A 16 11.03 1.93 -0.59
CA THR A 16 11.25 0.48 -0.62
C THR A 16 12.50 0.07 0.15
N SER A 17 13.54 0.91 0.17
CA SER A 17 14.78 0.65 0.92
C SER A 17 14.50 0.64 2.42
N ILE A 18 13.80 1.66 2.95
CA ILE A 18 13.47 1.70 4.38
C ILE A 18 12.53 0.54 4.78
N TYR A 19 11.56 0.19 3.92
CA TYR A 19 10.72 -0.99 4.13
C TYR A 19 11.56 -2.27 4.27
N LYS A 20 12.48 -2.53 3.32
CA LYS A 20 13.31 -3.75 3.33
C LYS A 20 14.32 -3.79 4.47
N SER A 21 14.96 -2.66 4.77
CA SER A 21 16.06 -2.62 5.73
C SER A 21 15.60 -2.62 7.19
N ILE A 22 14.44 -2.03 7.48
CA ILE A 22 13.99 -1.82 8.87
C ILE A 22 12.69 -2.55 9.16
N TYR A 23 11.72 -2.51 8.25
CA TYR A 23 10.37 -2.99 8.56
C TYR A 23 10.16 -4.47 8.26
N TYR A 24 10.77 -4.98 7.18
CA TYR A 24 10.47 -6.30 6.63
C TYR A 24 10.77 -7.45 7.60
N ASN A 25 11.90 -7.42 8.29
CA ASN A 25 12.29 -8.53 9.16
C ASN A 25 11.41 -8.65 10.40
N GLU A 26 10.94 -7.52 10.94
CA GLU A 26 10.08 -7.48 12.13
C GLU A 26 8.60 -7.75 11.80
N ASN A 27 8.17 -7.39 10.59
CA ASN A 27 6.76 -7.39 10.17
C ASN A 27 6.52 -8.20 8.91
N LYS A 28 7.29 -9.28 8.73
CA LYS A 28 7.31 -10.08 7.49
C LYS A 28 5.95 -10.64 7.10
N ASP A 29 5.14 -10.98 8.11
CA ASP A 29 3.82 -11.59 7.94
C ASP A 29 2.69 -10.55 7.77
N GLU A 30 2.99 -9.26 7.92
CA GLU A 30 2.01 -8.21 7.69
C GLU A 30 1.64 -8.07 6.22
N LYS A 31 0.38 -7.71 5.97
CA LYS A 31 -0.10 -7.46 4.61
C LYS A 31 0.54 -6.19 4.06
N ARG A 32 1.06 -6.26 2.84
CA ARG A 32 1.65 -5.12 2.11
C ARG A 32 0.78 -4.74 0.93
N ILE A 33 0.49 -3.46 0.80
CA ILE A 33 -0.23 -2.87 -0.33
C ILE A 33 0.71 -1.93 -1.09
N ASN A 34 1.11 -2.34 -2.28
CA ASN A 34 1.82 -1.53 -3.26
C ASN A 34 1.23 -1.84 -4.64
N THR A 35 0.64 -0.84 -5.29
CA THR A 35 -0.05 -1.02 -6.58
C THR A 35 0.91 -1.46 -7.68
N ASP A 36 2.15 -0.98 -7.70
CA ASP A 36 3.14 -1.38 -8.72
C ASP A 36 3.50 -2.87 -8.58
N GLU A 37 3.67 -3.34 -7.35
CA GLU A 37 3.90 -4.77 -7.06
C GLU A 37 2.67 -5.62 -7.40
N MET A 38 1.46 -5.11 -7.21
CA MET A 38 0.23 -5.80 -7.58
C MET A 38 0.09 -5.95 -9.10
N VAL A 39 0.42 -4.90 -9.85
CA VAL A 39 0.40 -4.92 -11.33
C VAL A 39 1.46 -5.89 -11.85
N ALA A 40 2.70 -5.79 -11.35
CA ALA A 40 3.81 -6.64 -11.78
C ALA A 40 3.59 -8.14 -11.52
N LYS A 41 2.77 -8.50 -10.53
CA LYS A 41 2.38 -9.90 -10.26
C LYS A 41 1.41 -10.47 -11.31
N ILE A 42 0.65 -9.61 -11.98
CA ILE A 42 -0.42 -10.03 -12.89
C ILE A 42 0.00 -9.84 -14.35
N GLY A 43 0.76 -8.79 -14.66
CA GLY A 43 1.13 -8.44 -16.02
C GLY A 43 2.06 -7.24 -16.08
N SER A 44 1.95 -6.48 -17.17
CA SER A 44 2.83 -5.33 -17.40
C SER A 44 2.26 -4.05 -16.80
N TRP A 45 3.16 -3.21 -16.30
CA TRP A 45 2.87 -1.84 -15.91
C TRP A 45 2.42 -0.97 -17.09
N GLN A 46 2.66 -1.38 -18.34
CA GLN A 46 2.20 -0.65 -19.53
C GLN A 46 0.70 -0.84 -19.82
N ASP A 47 0.03 -1.75 -19.12
CA ASP A 47 -1.41 -1.98 -19.27
C ASP A 47 -2.21 -1.06 -18.33
N ASP A 48 -2.78 0.00 -18.91
CA ASP A 48 -3.59 0.98 -18.17
C ASP A 48 -4.84 0.36 -17.51
N ASN A 49 -5.47 -0.63 -18.16
CA ASN A 49 -6.62 -1.32 -17.58
C ASN A 49 -6.22 -2.13 -16.34
N LEU A 50 -5.06 -2.78 -16.40
CA LEU A 50 -4.51 -3.52 -15.28
C LEU A 50 -4.14 -2.58 -14.13
N GLN A 51 -3.49 -1.45 -14.41
CA GLN A 51 -3.18 -0.43 -13.40
C GLN A 51 -4.44 0.05 -12.67
N ILE A 52 -5.50 0.41 -13.42
CA ILE A 52 -6.78 0.85 -12.84
C ILE A 52 -7.42 -0.26 -11.99
N LYS A 53 -7.36 -1.51 -12.46
CA LYS A 53 -7.89 -2.66 -11.73
C LYS A 53 -7.14 -2.86 -10.41
N CYS A 54 -5.81 -2.88 -10.42
CA CYS A 54 -4.99 -3.01 -9.21
C CYS A 54 -5.19 -1.85 -8.24
N ALA A 55 -5.34 -0.61 -8.73
CA ALA A 55 -5.63 0.54 -7.88
C ALA A 55 -6.99 0.41 -7.16
N ARG A 56 -8.02 -0.06 -7.87
CA ARG A 56 -9.35 -0.33 -7.28
C ARG A 56 -9.29 -1.44 -6.23
N GLU A 57 -8.58 -2.52 -6.52
CA GLU A 57 -8.39 -3.61 -5.56
C GLU A 57 -7.61 -3.16 -4.32
N ALA A 58 -6.57 -2.32 -4.48
CA ALA A 58 -5.84 -1.75 -3.36
C ALA A 58 -6.76 -0.96 -2.41
N ILE A 59 -7.66 -0.13 -2.94
CA ILE A 59 -8.64 0.62 -2.13
C ILE A 59 -9.56 -0.33 -1.35
N LYS A 60 -10.04 -1.40 -1.99
CA LYS A 60 -10.90 -2.41 -1.33
C LYS A 60 -10.14 -3.13 -0.21
N LEU A 61 -8.91 -3.55 -0.45
CA LEU A 61 -8.06 -4.22 0.54
C LEU A 61 -7.77 -3.31 1.74
N ILE A 62 -7.43 -2.04 1.50
CA ILE A 62 -7.22 -1.06 2.59
C ILE A 62 -8.47 -0.98 3.47
N LYS A 63 -9.64 -0.78 2.85
CA LYS A 63 -10.91 -0.70 3.59
C LYS A 63 -11.21 -1.98 4.37
N HIS A 64 -11.01 -3.14 3.75
CA HIS A 64 -11.20 -4.43 4.37
C HIS A 64 -10.28 -4.63 5.58
N TYR A 65 -8.98 -4.35 5.44
CA TYR A 65 -8.03 -4.50 6.55
C TYR A 65 -8.30 -3.55 7.71
N ILE A 66 -8.74 -2.31 7.43
CA ILE A 66 -9.17 -1.38 8.47
C ILE A 66 -10.39 -1.94 9.22
N LEU A 67 -11.41 -2.41 8.51
CA LEU A 67 -12.65 -2.93 9.10
C LEU A 67 -12.45 -4.22 9.91
N GLU A 68 -11.63 -5.14 9.42
CA GLU A 68 -11.33 -6.40 10.11
C GLU A 68 -10.28 -6.26 11.22
N GLY A 69 -9.74 -5.05 11.42
CA GLY A 69 -8.66 -4.81 12.37
C GLY A 69 -7.44 -5.68 12.04
N VAL A 70 -7.00 -5.69 10.79
CA VAL A 70 -5.77 -6.36 10.37
C VAL A 70 -4.65 -5.32 10.35
N SER A 71 -3.47 -5.63 10.91
CA SER A 71 -2.30 -4.76 10.74
C SER A 71 -1.74 -4.92 9.34
N PHE A 72 -1.44 -3.79 8.69
CA PHE A 72 -0.93 -3.78 7.32
C PHE A 72 -0.09 -2.54 7.04
N ASN A 73 0.72 -2.61 5.98
CA ASN A 73 1.47 -1.49 5.48
C ASN A 73 1.09 -1.12 4.04
N GLN A 74 1.20 0.16 3.72
CA GLN A 74 0.99 0.69 2.37
C GLN A 74 2.19 1.52 1.92
N GLU A 75 2.65 1.33 0.69
CA GLU A 75 3.54 2.28 0.01
C GLU A 75 2.73 3.25 -0.87
N THR A 76 3.07 4.54 -0.83
CA THR A 76 2.34 5.57 -1.57
C THR A 76 3.18 6.83 -1.82
N THR A 77 2.85 7.58 -2.87
CA THR A 77 3.42 8.91 -3.14
C THR A 77 2.65 10.06 -2.50
N LEU A 78 1.54 9.78 -1.83
CA LEU A 78 0.59 10.77 -1.29
C LEU A 78 -0.02 11.74 -2.32
N SER A 79 0.11 11.46 -3.62
CA SER A 79 -0.36 12.37 -4.67
C SER A 79 -1.89 12.43 -4.83
N GLY A 80 -2.63 11.45 -4.29
CA GLY A 80 -4.08 11.33 -4.47
C GLY A 80 -4.90 11.65 -3.23
N LYS A 81 -6.13 12.18 -3.39
CA LYS A 81 -7.05 12.44 -2.26
C LYS A 81 -7.52 11.18 -1.52
N SER A 82 -7.44 10.00 -2.16
CA SER A 82 -7.89 8.73 -1.58
C SER A 82 -7.09 8.32 -0.34
N ILE A 83 -5.77 8.55 -0.30
CA ILE A 83 -4.95 8.18 0.86
C ILE A 83 -5.35 8.95 2.11
N ILE A 84 -5.63 10.24 1.97
CA ILE A 84 -6.07 11.09 3.08
C ILE A 84 -7.41 10.61 3.62
N LYS A 85 -8.32 10.16 2.74
CA LYS A 85 -9.58 9.55 3.17
C LYS A 85 -9.34 8.25 3.95
N ASN A 86 -8.43 7.39 3.49
CA ASN A 86 -8.10 6.14 4.17
C ASN A 86 -7.46 6.38 5.56
N ILE A 87 -6.56 7.37 5.67
CA ILE A 87 -5.94 7.76 6.95
C ILE A 87 -7.02 8.24 7.93
N LYS A 88 -7.96 9.07 7.46
CA LYS A 88 -9.07 9.55 8.30
C LYS A 88 -10.02 8.42 8.69
N PHE A 89 -10.24 7.45 7.81
CA PHE A 89 -11.10 6.30 8.05
C PHE A 89 -10.49 5.29 9.04
N ALA A 90 -9.17 5.22 9.14
CA ALA A 90 -8.45 4.35 10.07
C ALA A 90 -8.33 4.92 11.50
N LYS A 91 -8.71 6.20 11.70
CA LYS A 91 -8.77 6.85 13.02
C LYS A 91 -10.13 6.59 13.66
#